data_AF-A0A955YA32-F1
#
_entry.id   AF-A0A955YA32-F1
#
_cell.length_a   1.000
_cell.length_b   1.000
_cell.length_c   1.000
_cell.angle_alpha   90.00
_cell.angle_beta   90.00
_cell.angle_gamma   90.00
#
_symmetry.space_group_name_H-M   'P 1'
#
loop_
_entity.id
_entity.type
_entity.pdbx_description
1 polymer ?
#
loop_
_entity_poly.entity_id
_entity_poly.type
_entity_poly.pdbx_seq_one_letter_code
_entity_poly.pdbx_strand_id
1 'polypeptide(L)'
;MLLALLLAIALGQEPVEVPPGEDAPAEAPAPDDARSRLDAAWRRLDEGDAEGALLLAHQVLAAREGLAAEALYLSGIALHAAGDTAGAVAALRAAEDQG
;
A
#
# COMPACT_ATOMS: atom_id res chain seq x y z
N MET A 1 21.76 -29.19 23.78
CA MET A 1 22.14 -28.15 24.75
C MET A 1 23.37 -27.39 24.24
N LEU A 2 23.14 -26.14 23.82
CA LEU A 2 23.90 -24.96 24.23
C LEU A 2 25.31 -24.63 23.69
N LEU A 3 25.59 -24.76 22.39
CA LEU A 3 26.84 -24.20 21.83
C LEU A 3 26.66 -23.51 20.46
N ALA A 4 25.51 -22.86 20.24
CA ALA A 4 25.26 -22.04 19.04
C ALA A 4 25.48 -20.53 19.26
N LEU A 5 26.08 -20.08 20.38
CA LEU A 5 26.09 -18.65 20.74
C LEU A 5 27.47 -18.04 21.08
N LEU A 6 28.59 -18.74 20.89
CA LEU A 6 29.90 -18.23 21.34
C LEU A 6 31.04 -18.36 20.31
N LEU A 7 30.76 -18.19 19.02
CA LEU A 7 31.84 -18.13 18.00
C LEU A 7 31.70 -17.01 16.96
N ALA A 8 30.93 -15.96 17.25
CA ALA A 8 30.85 -14.78 16.37
C ALA A 8 31.77 -13.62 16.79
N ILE A 9 32.46 -13.73 17.94
CA ILE A 9 33.24 -12.60 18.50
C ILE A 9 34.75 -12.71 18.19
N ALA A 10 35.21 -13.76 17.50
CA ALA A 10 36.65 -14.09 17.46
C ALA A 10 37.41 -13.76 16.16
N LEU A 11 36.80 -13.19 15.12
CA LEU A 11 37.53 -12.85 13.88
C LEU A 11 37.14 -11.44 13.42
N GLY A 12 37.98 -10.45 13.76
CA GLY A 12 37.88 -9.07 13.31
C GLY A 12 37.91 -8.95 11.78
N GLN A 13 36.74 -9.07 11.17
CA GLN A 13 36.50 -8.80 9.76
C GLN A 13 35.71 -7.50 9.70
N GLU A 14 36.40 -6.41 9.34
CA GLU A 14 35.78 -5.12 9.06
C GLU A 14 34.72 -5.28 7.94
N PRO A 15 33.57 -4.60 8.03
CA PRO A 15 32.54 -4.71 7.01
C PRO A 15 33.06 -4.15 5.67
N VAL A 16 33.04 -4.98 4.63
CA VAL A 16 33.36 -4.56 3.25
C VAL A 16 32.22 -3.66 2.76
N GLU A 17 32.46 -2.36 2.65
CA GLU A 17 31.60 -1.45 1.91
C GLU A 17 31.70 -1.77 0.41
N VAL A 18 30.60 -2.27 -0.15
CA VAL A 18 30.44 -2.43 -1.59
C VAL A 18 29.83 -1.12 -2.12
N PRO A 19 30.49 -0.39 -3.05
CA PRO A 19 29.91 0.84 -3.60
C PRO A 19 28.69 0.51 -4.47
N PRO A 20 27.73 1.45 -4.60
CA PRO A 20 26.51 1.20 -5.35
C PRO A 20 26.85 1.06 -6.83
N GLY A 21 26.65 -0.14 -7.37
CA GLY A 21 26.53 -0.34 -8.81
C GLY A 21 25.16 0.16 -9.24
N GLU A 22 25.16 1.27 -9.98
CA GLU A 22 24.05 1.65 -10.86
C GLU A 22 23.66 0.45 -11.75
N ASP A 23 22.36 0.32 -12.03
CA ASP A 23 21.72 -0.71 -12.86
C ASP A 23 21.27 -2.04 -12.20
N ALA A 24 20.93 -2.01 -10.91
CA ALA A 24 19.94 -2.98 -10.42
C ALA A 24 18.56 -2.62 -11.01
N PRO A 25 17.81 -3.56 -11.62
CA PRO A 25 16.43 -3.29 -12.02
C PRO A 25 15.69 -2.78 -10.78
N ALA A 26 15.01 -1.65 -10.91
CA ALA A 26 14.26 -1.03 -9.82
C ALA A 26 13.46 -2.13 -9.10
N GLU A 27 13.89 -2.44 -7.89
CA GLU A 27 13.26 -3.42 -7.03
C GLU A 27 11.81 -2.97 -6.87
N ALA A 28 10.86 -3.79 -7.31
CA ALA A 28 9.44 -3.44 -7.22
C ALA A 28 9.13 -3.04 -5.77
N PRO A 29 8.50 -1.87 -5.52
CA PRO A 29 8.31 -1.40 -4.16
C PRO A 29 7.54 -2.45 -3.35
N ALA A 30 7.99 -2.67 -2.11
CA ALA A 30 7.32 -3.58 -1.18
C ALA A 30 5.84 -3.15 -1.00
N PRO A 31 4.90 -4.10 -0.83
CA PRO A 31 3.46 -3.84 -0.94
C PRO A 31 2.84 -3.12 0.28
N ASP A 32 3.46 -2.03 0.76
CA ASP A 32 3.07 -1.40 2.04
C ASP A 32 2.88 0.12 2.00
N ASP A 33 3.00 0.78 0.83
CA ASP A 33 2.67 2.21 0.68
C ASP A 33 1.24 2.43 0.14
N ALA A 34 0.70 3.64 0.34
CA ALA A 34 -0.64 4.01 -0.11
C ALA A 34 -0.87 3.78 -1.59
N ARG A 35 0.14 4.02 -2.43
CA ARG A 35 0.00 3.90 -3.88
C ARG A 35 -0.20 2.45 -4.27
N SER A 36 0.64 1.56 -3.73
CA SER A 36 0.55 0.11 -3.92
C SER A 36 -0.79 -0.45 -3.44
N ARG A 37 -1.32 0.08 -2.32
CA ARG A 37 -2.67 -0.27 -1.84
C ARG A 37 -3.78 0.19 -2.77
N LEU A 38 -3.70 1.40 -3.34
CA LEU A 38 -4.68 1.88 -4.31
C LEU A 38 -4.61 1.10 -5.64
N ASP A 39 -3.41 0.77 -6.12
CA ASP A 39 -3.24 -0.06 -7.30
C ASP A 39 -3.81 -1.48 -7.09
N ALA A 40 -3.68 -2.02 -5.87
CA ALA A 40 -4.36 -3.27 -5.50
C ALA A 40 -5.89 -3.10 -5.44
N ALA A 41 -6.38 -1.97 -4.93
CA ALA A 41 -7.81 -1.70 -4.84
C ALA A 41 -8.46 -1.59 -6.22
N TRP A 42 -7.79 -0.96 -7.19
CA TRP A 42 -8.24 -0.90 -8.57
C TRP A 42 -8.36 -2.28 -9.20
N ARG A 43 -7.35 -3.14 -9.03
CA ARG A 43 -7.40 -4.53 -9.53
C ARG A 43 -8.57 -5.31 -8.94
N ARG A 44 -8.91 -5.09 -7.67
CA ARG A 44 -10.08 -5.72 -7.05
C ARG A 44 -11.39 -5.25 -7.67
N LEU A 45 -11.51 -3.96 -8.00
CA LEU A 45 -12.67 -3.48 -8.77
C LEU A 45 -12.79 -4.15 -10.14
N ASP A 46 -11.67 -4.29 -10.85
CA ASP A 46 -11.64 -4.97 -12.15
C ASP A 46 -12.05 -6.45 -12.04
N GLU A 47 -11.70 -7.09 -10.92
CA GLU A 47 -12.11 -8.47 -10.57
C GLU A 47 -13.58 -8.56 -10.07
N GLY A 48 -14.25 -7.43 -9.87
CA GLY A 48 -15.61 -7.35 -9.30
C GLY A 48 -15.67 -7.46 -7.77
N ASP A 49 -14.53 -7.46 -7.09
CA ASP A 49 -14.41 -7.45 -5.63
C ASP A 49 -14.47 -6.02 -5.07
N ALA A 50 -15.68 -5.46 -5.05
CA ALA A 50 -15.93 -4.13 -4.52
C ALA A 50 -15.63 -4.02 -3.00
N GLU A 51 -15.89 -5.07 -2.24
CA GLU A 51 -15.62 -5.09 -0.80
C GLU A 51 -14.11 -5.06 -0.50
N GLY A 52 -13.32 -5.87 -1.22
CA GLY A 52 -11.86 -5.86 -1.10
C GLY A 52 -11.24 -4.55 -1.54
N ALA A 53 -11.79 -3.92 -2.59
CA ALA A 53 -11.37 -2.58 -3.01
C ALA A 53 -11.64 -1.52 -1.93
N LEU A 54 -12.83 -1.56 -1.30
CA LEU A 54 -13.22 -0.62 -0.25
C LEU A 54 -12.34 -0.76 1.00
N LEU A 55 -11.99 -1.99 1.38
CA LEU A 55 -11.09 -2.27 2.49
C LEU A 55 -9.71 -1.62 2.29
N LEU A 56 -9.14 -1.77 1.09
CA LEU A 56 -7.83 -1.21 0.75
C LEU A 56 -7.85 0.33 0.73
N ALA A 57 -8.91 0.94 0.18
CA ALA A 57 -9.09 2.38 0.24
C ALA A 57 -9.19 2.89 1.69
N HIS A 58 -9.91 2.18 2.55
CA HIS A 58 -10.01 2.52 3.97
C HIS A 58 -8.66 2.48 4.69
N GLN A 59 -7.80 1.52 4.36
CA GLN A 59 -6.45 1.46 4.92
C GLN A 59 -5.61 2.69 4.55
N VAL A 60 -5.71 3.15 3.29
CA VAL A 60 -5.04 4.38 2.84
C VAL A 60 -5.55 5.61 3.61
N LEU A 61 -6.86 5.72 3.78
CA LEU A 61 -7.48 6.81 4.54
C LEU A 61 -7.08 6.79 6.02
N ALA A 62 -7.04 5.61 6.64
CA ALA A 62 -6.65 5.44 8.03
C ALA A 62 -5.18 5.81 8.26
N ALA A 63 -4.31 5.48 7.30
CA ALA A 63 -2.87 5.75 7.39
C ALA A 63 -2.51 7.23 7.11
N ARG A 64 -3.42 8.02 6.51
CA ARG A 64 -3.22 9.44 6.17
C ARG A 64 -2.02 9.72 5.26
N GLU A 65 -1.76 8.82 4.34
CA GLU A 65 -0.55 8.77 3.49
C GLU A 65 -0.64 9.65 2.22
N GLY A 66 -1.32 10.80 2.29
CA GLY A 66 -1.33 11.81 1.20
C GLY A 66 -2.19 11.48 -0.02
N LEU A 67 -2.77 10.28 -0.13
CA LEU A 67 -3.66 9.88 -1.24
C LEU A 67 -5.13 9.81 -0.82
N ALA A 68 -5.56 10.68 0.10
CA ALA A 68 -6.92 10.64 0.64
C ALA A 68 -8.00 10.91 -0.42
N ALA A 69 -7.78 11.89 -1.30
CA ALA A 69 -8.73 12.20 -2.38
C ALA A 69 -8.92 11.00 -3.33
N GLU A 70 -7.81 10.36 -3.74
CA GLU A 70 -7.85 9.20 -4.63
C GLU A 70 -8.49 7.96 -3.95
N ALA A 71 -8.21 7.74 -2.66
CA ALA A 71 -8.84 6.68 -1.89
C ALA A 71 -10.35 6.90 -1.69
N LEU A 72 -10.81 8.14 -1.49
CA LEU A 72 -12.22 8.49 -1.41
C LEU A 72 -12.93 8.33 -2.77
N TYR A 73 -12.26 8.72 -3.85
CA TYR A 73 -12.77 8.51 -5.20
C TYR A 73 -12.97 7.02 -5.50
N LEU A 74 -11.96 6.19 -5.18
CA LEU A 74 -12.05 4.74 -5.34
C LEU A 74 -13.14 4.12 -4.46
N SER A 75 -13.28 4.59 -3.21
CA SER A 75 -14.38 4.18 -2.33
C SER A 75 -15.75 4.50 -2.95
N GLY A 76 -15.88 5.65 -3.61
CA GLY A 76 -17.10 6.04 -4.32
C GLY A 76 -17.48 5.05 -5.43
N ILE A 77 -16.50 4.62 -6.22
CA ILE A 77 -16.71 3.62 -7.28
C ILE A 77 -17.08 2.26 -6.68
N ALA A 78 -16.36 1.82 -5.64
CA ALA A 78 -16.62 0.55 -4.98
C ALA A 78 -18.03 0.50 -4.36
N LEU A 79 -18.45 1.56 -3.66
CA LEU A 79 -19.78 1.65 -3.09
C LEU A 79 -20.87 1.64 -4.17
N HIS A 80 -20.65 2.33 -5.29
CA HIS A 80 -21.59 2.29 -6.41
C HIS A 80 -21.70 0.87 -7.00
N ALA A 81 -20.57 0.18 -7.21
CA ALA A 81 -20.54 -1.19 -7.70
C ALA A 81 -21.24 -2.18 -6.74
N ALA A 82 -21.18 -1.92 -5.43
CA ALA A 82 -21.90 -2.66 -4.41
C ALA A 82 -23.39 -2.27 -4.29
N GLY A 83 -23.86 -1.28 -5.05
CA GLY A 83 -25.24 -0.79 -5.04
C GLY A 83 -25.52 0.30 -4.00
N ASP A 84 -24.55 0.69 -3.18
CA ASP A 84 -24.67 1.80 -2.24
C ASP A 84 -24.42 3.15 -2.94
N THR A 85 -25.46 3.61 -3.64
CA THR A 85 -25.41 4.87 -4.38
C THR A 85 -25.31 6.08 -3.45
N ALA A 86 -25.89 6.02 -2.25
CA ALA A 86 -25.86 7.13 -1.30
C ALA A 86 -24.45 7.29 -0.72
N GLY A 87 -23.84 6.19 -0.31
CA GLY A 87 -22.44 6.14 0.14
C GLY A 87 -21.48 6.58 -0.96
N ALA A 88 -21.70 6.14 -2.20
CA ALA A 88 -20.88 6.55 -3.34
C ALA A 88 -20.84 8.07 -3.55
N VAL A 89 -22.00 8.72 -3.54
CA VAL A 89 -22.10 10.19 -3.66
C VAL A 89 -21.41 10.89 -2.51
N ALA A 90 -21.57 10.40 -1.28
CA ALA A 90 -20.91 10.97 -0.11
C ALA A 90 -19.37 10.88 -0.23
N ALA A 91 -18.85 9.72 -0.65
CA ALA A 91 -17.42 9.52 -0.83
C ALA A 91 -16.84 10.40 -1.95
N LEU A 92 -17.54 10.53 -3.09
CA LEU A 92 -17.08 11.39 -4.19
C LEU A 92 -17.04 12.87 -3.81
N ARG A 93 -18.03 13.36 -3.06
CA ARG A 93 -18.01 14.74 -2.54
C ARG A 93 -16.86 14.96 -1.56
N ALA A 94 -16.62 14.00 -0.67
CA ALA A 94 -15.49 14.09 0.24
C ALA A 94 -14.14 14.08 -0.51
N ALA A 95 -14.06 13.41 -1.67
CA ALA A 95 -12.87 13.44 -2.52
C ALA A 95 -12.62 14.84 -3.11
N GLU A 96 -13.69 15.52 -3.57
CA GLU A 96 -13.61 16.91 -4.08
C GLU A 96 -13.13 17.88 -2.99
N ASP A 97 -13.58 17.70 -1.74
CA ASP A 97 -13.17 18.54 -0.61
C ASP A 97 -11.69 18.36 -0.20
N GLN A 98 -11.02 17.30 -0.70
CA GLN A 98 -9.66 16.92 -0.33
C GLN A 98 -8.59 17.30 -1.39
N GLY A 99 -9.00 17.90 -2.52
CA GLY A 99 -8.13 18.36 -3.61
C GLY A 99 -7.97 19.87 -3.66
#